data_AF-A0ABC8SXI4-F1
#
_entry.id   AF-A0ABC8SXI4-F1
#
_cell.length_a   1.000
_cell.length_b   1.000
_cell.length_c   1.000
_cell.angle_alpha   90.00
_cell.angle_beta   90.00
_cell.angle_gamma   90.00
#
_symmetry.space_group_name_H-M   'P 1'
#
loop_
_entity.id
_entity.type
_entity.pdbx_description
1 polymer ?
#
loop_
_entity_poly.entity_id
_entity_poly.type
_entity_poly.pdbx_seq_one_letter_code
_entity_poly.pdbx_strand_id
1 'polypeptide(L)'
;MEVQVERVQDIASMPLSSETIPSSSGQRTNNRGTRRATGRISRSREVNEEYAKYLRRVVEKLLRSLSLVSVPSEDKNYYPPCPRPDLALGVVAHTDMSAISILVPNDVQGLQVFKEGHWYDVKYIPNALIIHIGEQAERSIDHGFGGFRGGFRFVP
;
A
#
# COMPACT_ATOMS: atom_id res chain seq x y z
N MET A 1 9.37 -13.51 -8.29
CA MET A 1 8.47 -12.62 -7.57
C MET A 1 9.06 -12.44 -6.20
N GLU A 2 9.23 -11.19 -5.78
CA GLU A 2 9.82 -10.84 -4.50
C GLU A 2 8.79 -10.01 -3.74
N VAL A 3 8.22 -10.61 -2.71
CA VAL A 3 7.38 -9.91 -1.74
C VAL A 3 8.27 -9.66 -0.54
N GLN A 4 8.51 -8.38 -0.25
CA GLN A 4 9.29 -7.96 0.89
C GLN A 4 8.33 -7.64 2.04
N VAL A 5 8.57 -8.27 3.19
CA VAL A 5 7.79 -7.99 4.41
C VAL A 5 8.68 -7.16 5.32
N GLU A 6 8.34 -5.89 5.44
CA GLU A 6 9.17 -4.90 6.14
C GLU A 6 8.46 -4.41 7.40
N ARG A 7 9.18 -4.35 8.52
CA ARG A 7 8.58 -3.82 9.76
C ARG A 7 8.47 -2.31 9.68
N VAL A 8 7.36 -1.77 10.18
CA VAL A 8 7.08 -0.33 10.20
C VAL A 8 8.20 0.46 10.92
N GLN A 9 8.81 -0.11 11.97
CA GLN A 9 9.90 0.52 12.73
C GLN A 9 11.22 0.62 11.95
N ASP A 10 11.48 -0.36 11.08
CA ASP A 10 12.72 -0.44 10.28
C ASP A 10 12.65 0.56 9.11
N ILE A 11 11.46 0.80 8.56
CA ILE A 11 11.20 1.85 7.56
C ILE A 11 11.26 3.26 8.19
N ALA A 12 10.70 3.42 9.39
CA ALA A 12 10.64 4.71 10.08
C ALA A 12 12.02 5.25 10.50
N SER A 13 13.00 4.36 10.67
CA SER A 13 14.38 4.69 11.07
C SER A 13 15.31 5.05 9.89
N MET A 14 14.82 4.98 8.64
CA MET A 14 15.58 5.50 7.48
C MET A 14 15.75 7.02 7.57
N PRO A 15 16.99 7.54 7.46
CA PRO A 15 17.29 8.95 7.69
C PRO A 15 16.44 9.84 6.79
N LEU A 16 15.71 10.78 7.41
CA LEU A 16 15.04 11.86 6.71
C LEU A 16 16.13 12.82 6.23
N SER A 17 16.39 12.85 4.92
CA SER A 17 17.11 13.97 4.33
C SER A 17 16.32 15.24 4.61
N SER A 18 16.92 16.15 5.38
CA SER A 18 16.33 17.41 5.81
C SER A 18 16.17 18.35 4.61
N GLU A 19 14.97 18.39 4.03
CA GLU A 19 14.56 19.52 3.20
C GLU A 19 13.46 20.30 3.92
N THR A 20 13.86 21.45 4.42
CA THR A 20 13.00 22.48 5.02
C THR A 20 12.04 23.00 3.95
N ILE A 21 10.74 22.69 4.08
CA ILE A 21 9.69 23.35 3.28
C ILE A 21 9.46 24.76 3.87
N PRO A 22 9.48 25.84 3.06
CA PRO A 22 9.35 27.20 3.58
C PRO A 22 7.95 27.44 4.14
N SER A 23 7.90 28.01 5.34
CA SER A 23 6.68 28.49 5.98
C SER A 23 6.09 29.67 5.21
N SER A 24 4.97 29.46 4.51
CA SER A 24 4.20 30.58 3.95
C SER A 24 3.35 31.22 5.04
N SER A 25 3.71 32.43 5.42
CA SER A 25 2.95 33.39 6.23
C SER A 25 1.52 33.62 5.70
N GLY A 26 0.59 33.88 6.62
CA GLY A 26 -0.84 33.79 6.39
C GLY A 26 -1.50 34.89 5.55
N GLN A 27 -2.72 34.58 5.11
CA GLN A 27 -3.73 35.57 4.76
C GLN A 27 -5.07 35.16 5.38
N ARG A 28 -5.58 36.06 6.23
CA ARG A 28 -6.82 35.95 7.00
C ARG A 28 -7.94 36.54 6.15
N THR A 29 -8.77 35.71 5.52
CA THR A 29 -9.98 36.18 4.83
C THR A 29 -11.19 35.98 5.74
N ASN A 30 -11.98 37.05 5.88
CA ASN A 30 -13.06 37.19 6.84
C ASN A 30 -14.38 37.02 6.09
N ASN A 31 -14.99 35.82 6.12
CA ASN A 31 -16.31 35.61 5.55
C ASN A 31 -17.33 35.20 6.62
N ARG A 32 -18.27 36.13 6.87
CA ARG A 32 -19.47 35.94 7.69
C ARG A 32 -20.38 34.88 7.07
N GLY A 33 -20.94 34.04 7.94
CA GLY A 33 -22.34 33.60 7.81
C GLY A 33 -22.65 32.60 6.71
N THR A 34 -22.09 31.39 6.78
CA THR A 34 -22.85 30.19 6.41
C THR A 34 -22.77 29.24 7.60
N ARG A 35 -23.93 28.92 8.18
CA ARG A 35 -24.04 27.84 9.17
C ARG A 35 -23.70 26.53 8.45
N ARG A 36 -22.40 26.20 8.36
CA ARG A 36 -21.96 24.87 7.94
C ARG A 36 -22.47 23.91 8.99
N ALA A 37 -23.32 22.98 8.56
CA ALA A 37 -23.52 21.74 9.27
C ALA A 37 -22.13 21.10 9.44
N THR A 38 -21.51 21.31 10.60
CA THR A 38 -20.37 20.53 11.07
C THR A 38 -20.90 19.15 11.46
N GLY A 39 -21.37 18.42 10.44
CA GLY A 39 -21.69 17.00 10.55
C GLY A 39 -20.39 16.27 10.82
N ARG A 40 -20.19 15.92 12.09
CA ARG A 40 -19.28 14.90 12.63
C ARG A 40 -18.49 14.19 11.52
N ILE A 41 -17.29 14.68 11.20
CA ILE A 41 -16.32 13.82 10.51
C ILE A 41 -16.15 12.61 11.43
N SER A 42 -16.54 11.43 10.95
CA SER A 42 -16.46 10.21 11.74
C SER A 42 -14.99 10.02 12.10
N ARG A 43 -14.71 9.74 13.38
CA ARG A 43 -13.35 9.53 13.91
C ARG A 43 -12.52 8.56 13.05
N SER A 44 -13.18 7.59 12.41
CA SER A 44 -12.59 6.65 11.45
C SER A 44 -12.03 7.32 10.19
N ARG A 45 -12.62 8.41 9.70
CA ARG A 45 -12.12 9.16 8.54
C ARG A 45 -10.83 9.90 8.88
N GLU A 46 -10.78 10.55 10.03
CA GLU A 46 -9.58 11.29 10.48
C GLU A 46 -8.39 10.36 10.74
N VAL A 47 -8.60 9.24 11.43
CA VAL A 47 -7.56 8.23 11.65
C VAL A 47 -7.06 7.64 10.33
N ASN A 48 -7.97 7.38 9.38
CA ASN A 48 -7.60 6.89 8.05
C ASN A 48 -6.78 7.94 7.27
N GLU A 49 -7.10 9.22 7.38
CA GLU A 49 -6.37 10.29 6.69
C GLU A 49 -4.94 10.45 7.23
N GLU A 50 -4.73 10.39 8.55
CA GLU A 50 -3.39 10.44 9.16
C GLU A 50 -2.56 9.21 8.80
N TYR A 51 -3.15 8.02 8.89
CA TYR A 51 -2.47 6.78 8.52
C TYR A 51 -2.12 6.74 7.02
N ALA A 52 -3.03 7.20 6.16
CA ALA A 52 -2.79 7.36 4.74
C ALA A 52 -1.63 8.34 4.43
N LYS A 53 -1.51 9.45 5.17
CA LYS A 53 -0.34 10.34 5.06
C LYS A 53 0.95 9.64 5.44
N TYR A 54 0.94 8.81 6.48
CA TYR A 54 2.11 8.02 6.86
C TYR A 54 2.51 7.04 5.75
N LEU A 55 1.55 6.27 5.21
CA LEU A 55 1.82 5.33 4.11
C LEU A 55 2.33 6.05 2.86
N ARG A 56 1.75 7.20 2.49
CA ARG A 56 2.24 8.02 1.37
C ARG A 56 3.72 8.38 1.52
N ARG A 57 4.16 8.79 2.72
CA ARG A 57 5.58 9.09 2.98
C ARG A 57 6.48 7.87 2.80
N VAL A 58 6.01 6.69 3.22
CA VAL A 58 6.74 5.43 3.02
C VAL A 58 6.86 5.11 1.53
N VAL A 59 5.75 5.17 0.79
CA VAL A 59 5.72 4.94 -0.67
C VAL A 59 6.66 5.92 -1.38
N GLU A 60 6.61 7.22 -1.05
CA GLU A 60 7.47 8.23 -1.64
C GLU A 60 8.96 7.97 -1.40
N LYS A 61 9.34 7.53 -0.19
CA LYS A 61 10.73 7.16 0.13
C LYS A 61 11.18 5.95 -0.68
N LEU A 62 10.33 4.92 -0.80
CA LEU A 62 10.63 3.72 -1.58
C LEU A 62 10.76 4.03 -3.08
N LEU A 63 9.81 4.77 -3.64
CA LEU A 63 9.84 5.20 -5.04
C LEU A 63 11.09 6.02 -5.36
N ARG A 64 11.46 6.99 -4.50
CA ARG A 64 12.70 7.77 -4.66
C ARG A 64 13.95 6.90 -4.61
N SER A 65 14.01 5.95 -3.68
CA SER A 65 15.15 5.04 -3.53
C SER A 65 15.32 4.15 -4.76
N LEU A 66 14.21 3.78 -5.41
CA LEU A 66 14.18 3.00 -6.65
C LEU A 66 14.21 3.86 -7.93
N SER A 67 14.27 5.19 -7.80
CA SER A 67 14.18 6.13 -8.94
C SER A 67 12.92 5.96 -9.80
N LEU A 68 11.81 5.52 -9.20
CA LEU A 68 10.53 5.30 -9.85
C LEU A 68 9.59 6.49 -9.63
N VAL A 69 8.69 6.71 -10.59
CA VAL A 69 7.59 7.68 -10.48
C VAL A 69 6.27 6.93 -10.59
N SER A 70 5.42 7.05 -9.57
CA SER A 70 4.08 6.46 -9.56
C SER A 70 3.12 7.40 -8.84
N VAL A 71 1.86 7.41 -9.27
CA VAL A 71 0.78 8.11 -8.58
C VAL A 71 0.20 7.18 -7.50
N PRO A 72 0.14 7.58 -6.22
CA PRO A 72 -0.45 6.74 -5.18
C PRO A 72 -1.96 6.58 -5.38
N SER A 73 -2.44 5.34 -5.28
CA SER A 73 -3.86 4.99 -5.17
C SER A 73 -4.11 4.21 -3.88
N GLU A 74 -5.31 4.34 -3.31
CA GLU A 74 -5.71 3.63 -2.11
C GLU A 74 -6.95 2.79 -2.39
N ASP A 75 -6.81 1.47 -2.24
CA ASP A 75 -7.90 0.52 -2.36
C ASP A 75 -8.17 -0.18 -1.03
N LYS A 76 -9.45 -0.37 -0.70
CA LYS A 76 -9.89 -1.07 0.51
C LYS A 76 -10.62 -2.34 0.13
N ASN A 77 -10.01 -3.47 0.42
CA ASN A 77 -10.59 -4.78 0.14
C ASN A 77 -11.31 -5.34 1.37
N TYR A 78 -12.48 -5.94 1.17
CA TYR A 78 -13.24 -6.62 2.21
C TYR A 78 -13.64 -8.02 1.73
N TYR A 79 -13.12 -9.05 2.39
CA TYR A 79 -13.41 -10.44 2.10
C TYR A 79 -14.28 -11.01 3.24
N PRO A 80 -15.60 -11.20 3.03
CA PRO A 80 -16.46 -11.79 4.04
C PRO A 80 -16.14 -13.28 4.25
N PRO A 81 -16.46 -13.85 5.43
CA PRO A 81 -16.28 -15.29 5.67
C PRO A 81 -16.99 -16.14 4.61
N CYS A 82 -16.29 -17.14 4.08
CA CYS A 82 -16.83 -18.03 3.06
C CYS A 82 -17.16 -19.40 3.66
N PRO A 83 -18.37 -19.96 3.45
CA PRO A 83 -18.74 -21.29 3.96
C PRO A 83 -18.05 -22.45 3.22
N ARG A 84 -17.47 -22.18 2.03
CA ARG A 84 -16.69 -23.14 1.22
C ARG A 84 -15.43 -22.48 0.68
N PRO A 85 -14.42 -22.24 1.54
CA PRO A 85 -13.19 -21.53 1.15
C PRO A 85 -12.35 -22.32 0.14
N ASP A 86 -12.55 -23.63 0.06
CA ASP A 86 -11.93 -24.54 -0.91
C ASP A 86 -12.40 -24.30 -2.36
N LEU A 87 -13.57 -23.68 -2.55
CA LEU A 87 -14.18 -23.43 -3.86
C LEU A 87 -14.17 -21.95 -4.27
N ALA A 88 -13.66 -21.06 -3.43
CA ALA A 88 -13.71 -19.62 -3.64
C ALA A 88 -12.32 -18.98 -3.50
N LEU A 89 -12.08 -17.93 -4.28
CA LEU A 89 -10.95 -17.04 -4.09
C LEU A 89 -11.49 -15.66 -3.68
N GLY A 90 -10.84 -15.03 -2.69
CA GLY A 90 -11.12 -13.65 -2.33
C GLY A 90 -10.73 -12.70 -3.46
N VAL A 91 -9.53 -12.91 -4.03
CA VAL A 91 -9.11 -12.30 -5.30
C VAL A 91 -8.42 -13.36 -6.14
N VAL A 92 -8.74 -13.37 -7.43
CA VAL A 92 -8.08 -14.23 -8.41
C VAL A 92 -6.59 -13.92 -8.53
N ALA A 93 -5.81 -14.88 -9.01
CA ALA A 93 -4.39 -14.67 -9.28
C ALA A 93 -4.19 -13.51 -10.26
N HIS A 94 -3.42 -12.51 -9.86
CA HIS A 94 -3.09 -11.35 -10.70
C HIS A 94 -1.71 -10.78 -10.35
N THR A 95 -1.20 -9.95 -11.25
CA THR A 95 -0.07 -9.05 -11.00
C THR A 95 -0.61 -7.63 -10.87
N ASP A 96 0.07 -6.82 -10.05
CA ASP A 96 -0.27 -5.42 -9.96
C ASP A 96 0.36 -4.65 -11.12
N MET A 97 -0.46 -3.84 -11.78
CA MET A 97 0.02 -2.88 -12.77
C MET A 97 0.74 -1.68 -12.13
N SER A 98 0.71 -1.54 -10.80
CA SER A 98 1.40 -0.47 -10.07
C SER A 98 2.92 -0.67 -10.11
N ALA A 99 3.68 0.35 -9.74
CA ALA A 99 5.13 0.17 -9.49
C ALA A 99 5.37 -0.51 -8.14
N ILE A 100 4.66 -0.06 -7.11
CA ILE A 100 4.74 -0.59 -5.75
C ILE A 100 3.32 -0.61 -5.18
N SER A 101 2.95 -1.73 -4.57
CA SER A 101 1.73 -1.87 -3.78
C SER A 101 2.10 -2.13 -2.32
N ILE A 102 1.51 -1.37 -1.40
CA ILE A 102 1.63 -1.62 0.05
C ILE A 102 0.33 -2.23 0.55
N LEU A 103 0.44 -3.44 1.10
CA LEU A 103 -0.67 -4.14 1.74
C LEU A 103 -0.52 -4.02 3.26
N VAL A 104 -1.62 -3.60 3.89
CA VAL A 104 -1.77 -3.57 5.35
C VAL A 104 -2.69 -4.73 5.72
N PRO A 105 -2.14 -5.91 6.08
CA PRO A 105 -2.95 -7.05 6.42
C PRO A 105 -3.66 -6.84 7.76
N ASN A 106 -4.80 -7.51 7.92
CA ASN A 106 -5.40 -7.74 9.23
C ASN A 106 -4.83 -9.03 9.84
N ASP A 107 -5.38 -9.49 10.97
CA ASP A 107 -4.93 -10.72 11.64
C ASP A 107 -5.39 -12.01 10.95
N VAL A 108 -6.05 -11.93 9.78
CA VAL A 108 -6.60 -13.08 9.05
C VAL A 108 -5.71 -13.40 7.86
N GLN A 109 -5.05 -14.55 7.90
CA GLN A 109 -4.23 -15.07 6.80
C GLN A 109 -5.06 -15.26 5.52
N GLY A 110 -4.42 -15.12 4.36
CA GLY A 110 -5.08 -15.35 3.07
C GLY A 110 -4.27 -14.94 1.84
N LEU A 111 -3.26 -14.08 2.01
CA LEU A 111 -2.36 -13.72 0.90
C LEU A 111 -1.46 -14.90 0.53
N GLN A 112 -1.52 -15.29 -0.74
CA GLN A 112 -0.63 -16.28 -1.35
C GLN A 112 0.14 -15.69 -2.51
N VAL A 113 1.39 -16.10 -2.65
CA VAL A 113 2.31 -15.65 -3.70
C VAL A 113 2.74 -16.82 -4.58
N PHE A 114 2.82 -16.59 -5.88
CA PHE A 114 3.25 -17.61 -6.83
C PHE A 114 4.75 -17.52 -7.10
N LYS A 115 5.46 -18.61 -6.81
CA LYS A 115 6.90 -18.73 -7.03
C LYS A 115 7.23 -20.14 -7.49
N GLU A 116 8.05 -20.28 -8.53
CA GLU A 116 8.58 -21.59 -8.97
C GLU A 116 7.48 -22.66 -9.20
N GLY A 117 6.35 -22.26 -9.80
CA GLY A 117 5.24 -23.18 -10.09
C GLY A 117 4.31 -23.48 -8.91
N HIS A 118 4.56 -22.92 -7.73
CA HIS A 118 3.84 -23.22 -6.49
C HIS A 118 3.30 -21.96 -5.80
N TRP A 119 2.23 -22.14 -5.04
CA TRP A 119 1.64 -21.10 -4.19
C TRP A 119 2.19 -21.21 -2.77
N TYR A 120 2.61 -20.09 -2.21
CA TYR A 120 3.13 -20.00 -0.84
C TYR A 120 2.30 -19.02 -0.02
N ASP A 121 1.93 -19.41 1.19
CA ASP A 121 1.28 -18.52 2.16
C ASP A 121 2.26 -17.47 2.66
N VAL A 122 1.87 -16.19 2.59
CA VAL A 122 2.65 -15.11 3.21
C VAL A 122 2.33 -15.07 4.69
N LYS A 123 3.35 -15.23 5.53
CA LYS A 123 3.20 -15.11 6.98
C LYS A 123 3.13 -13.63 7.37
N TYR A 124 2.04 -13.22 8.00
CA TYR A 124 1.93 -11.86 8.49
C TYR A 124 2.78 -11.68 9.74
N ILE A 125 3.55 -10.59 9.75
CA ILE A 125 4.38 -10.20 10.88
C ILE A 125 3.69 -9.03 11.59
N PRO A 126 3.47 -9.11 12.92
CA PRO A 126 2.89 -8.00 13.67
C PRO A 126 3.68 -6.70 13.45
N ASN A 127 2.97 -5.60 13.20
CA ASN A 127 3.55 -4.28 12.90
C ASN A 127 4.43 -4.25 11.64
N ALA A 128 4.18 -5.12 10.66
CA ALA A 128 4.83 -5.10 9.36
C ALA A 128 3.87 -4.70 8.24
N LEU A 129 4.45 -4.10 7.20
CA LEU A 129 3.81 -3.86 5.92
C LEU A 129 4.28 -4.92 4.95
N ILE A 130 3.38 -5.33 4.06
CA ILE A 130 3.73 -6.21 2.94
C ILE A 130 3.91 -5.31 1.72
N ILE A 131 5.10 -5.33 1.13
CA ILE A 131 5.43 -4.56 -0.05
C ILE A 131 5.51 -5.51 -1.23
N HIS A 132 4.67 -5.24 -2.23
CA HIS A 132 4.66 -5.95 -3.50
C HIS A 132 5.24 -5.05 -4.59
N ILE A 133 6.21 -5.58 -5.33
CA ILE A 133 6.79 -4.90 -6.49
C ILE A 133 5.97 -5.30 -7.71
N GLY A 134 5.32 -4.32 -8.33
CA GLY A 134 4.45 -4.55 -9.47
C GLY A 134 5.17 -4.42 -10.81
N GLU A 135 4.42 -4.64 -11.88
CA GLU A 135 4.95 -4.79 -13.23
C GLU A 135 5.65 -3.52 -13.75
N GLN A 136 5.19 -2.33 -13.34
CA GLN A 136 5.84 -1.08 -13.76
C GLN A 136 7.26 -0.92 -13.22
N ALA A 137 7.51 -1.36 -11.99
CA ALA A 137 8.85 -1.32 -11.41
C ALA A 137 9.77 -2.33 -12.10
N GLU A 138 9.27 -3.54 -12.33
CA GLU A 138 10.00 -4.60 -13.04
C GLU A 138 10.44 -4.14 -14.43
N ARG A 139 9.51 -3.62 -15.25
CA ARG A 139 9.81 -3.12 -16.60
C ARG A 139 10.77 -1.93 -16.63
N SER A 140 10.84 -1.17 -15.53
CA SER A 140 11.70 0.01 -15.43
C SER A 140 13.13 -0.37 -14.99
N ILE A 141 13.29 -1.48 -14.25
CA ILE A 141 14.57 -1.98 -13.77
C ILE A 141 15.19 -2.97 -14.76
N ASP A 142 14.37 -3.82 -15.39
CA ASP A 142 14.82 -4.78 -16.39
C ASP A 142 14.55 -4.27 -17.81
N HIS A 143 15.61 -4.10 -18.60
CA HIS A 143 15.52 -3.79 -20.03
C HIS A 143 15.23 -5.05 -20.88
N GLY A 144 15.06 -6.21 -20.25
CA GLY A 144 14.81 -7.50 -20.89
C GLY A 144 13.33 -7.86 -20.95
N PHE A 145 12.82 -8.09 -22.15
CA PHE A 145 11.46 -8.57 -22.43
C PHE A 145 11.31 -10.06 -22.00
N GLY A 146 11.27 -10.31 -20.69
CA GLY A 146 10.94 -11.60 -20.11
C GLY A 146 9.55 -11.53 -19.47
N GLY A 147 8.53 -12.06 -20.14
CA GLY A 147 7.17 -12.11 -19.60
C GLY A 147 7.12 -12.88 -18.28
N PHE A 148 7.12 -12.14 -17.17
CA PHE A 148 7.18 -12.69 -15.83
C PHE A 148 5.84 -13.36 -15.47
N ARG A 149 5.90 -14.63 -15.11
CA ARG A 149 4.72 -15.41 -14.67
C ARG A 149 4.60 -15.44 -13.14
N GLY A 150 4.76 -14.29 -12.50
CA GLY A 150 4.50 -14.10 -11.07
C GLY A 150 3.04 -13.72 -10.82
N GLY A 151 2.58 -13.75 -9.57
CA GLY A 151 1.25 -13.24 -9.20
C GLY A 151 0.92 -13.51 -7.75
N PHE A 152 -0.02 -12.76 -7.19
CA PHE A 152 -0.57 -13.02 -5.87
C PHE A 152 -2.08 -13.24 -5.96
N ARG A 153 -2.62 -13.89 -4.94
CA ARG A 153 -4.06 -14.11 -4.76
C ARG A 153 -4.42 -14.03 -3.29
N PHE A 154 -5.70 -13.82 -3.02
CA PHE A 154 -6.25 -13.95 -1.67
C PHE A 154 -7.18 -15.16 -1.61
N VAL A 155 -6.93 -16.03 -0.64
CA VAL A 155 -7.84 -17.14 -0.28
C VAL A 155 -8.63 -16.74 0.98
N PRO A 156 -9.94 -17.02 1.02
CA PRO A 156 -10.82 -16.69 2.14
C PRO A 156 -10.71 -17.66 3.33
#